data_AF-W7TY53-F1
#
_entry.id   AF-W7TY53-F1
#
_cell.length_a   1.000
_cell.length_b   1.000
_cell.length_c   1.000
_cell.angle_alpha   90.00
_cell.angle_beta   90.00
_cell.angle_gamma   90.00
#
_symmetry.space_group_name_H-M   'P 1'
#
loop_
_entity.id
_entity.type
_entity.pdbx_description
1 polymer ?
#
loop_
_entity_poly.entity_id
_entity_poly.type
_entity_poly.pdbx_seq_one_letter_code
_entity_poly.pdbx_strand_id
1 'polypeptide(L)'
;DKGSLWPDVTLVSPHEVAPVQHAVVGQPYKVLLENFAMKGDVVVELFQGTEKKGVTVATVPGGIAPGEVREVSWTAPEPLDGVSGNRAYLRAYHAGMPAIYSESDLFDLLPSSVLEN
;
A
#
# COMPACT_ATOMS: atom_id res chain seq x y z
N ASP A 1 9.28 -23.99 -2.78
CA ASP A 1 9.32 -22.64 -2.20
C ASP A 1 8.30 -22.50 -1.10
N LYS A 2 8.77 -22.29 0.13
CA LYS A 2 7.87 -21.87 1.22
C LYS A 2 7.78 -20.36 1.13
N GLY A 3 6.62 -19.86 0.70
CA GLY A 3 6.32 -18.43 0.73
C GLY A 3 6.71 -17.84 2.08
N SER A 4 7.29 -16.65 2.04
CA SER A 4 7.71 -15.94 3.24
C SER A 4 6.55 -15.89 4.24
N LEU A 5 6.75 -16.30 5.49
CA LEU A 5 5.74 -16.16 6.54
C LEU A 5 5.62 -14.72 7.06
N TRP A 6 6.45 -13.81 6.53
CA TRP A 6 6.41 -12.41 6.88
C TRP A 6 5.27 -11.71 6.15
N PRO A 7 4.60 -10.74 6.78
CA PRO A 7 3.57 -9.97 6.10
C PRO A 7 4.15 -9.32 4.85
N ASP A 8 3.35 -9.27 3.80
CA ASP A 8 3.75 -8.72 2.52
C ASP A 8 2.69 -7.77 1.96
N VAL A 9 3.15 -6.72 1.29
CA VAL A 9 2.30 -5.68 0.69
C VAL A 9 2.75 -5.47 -0.75
N THR A 10 1.96 -5.95 -1.71
CA THR A 10 2.24 -5.75 -3.13
C THR A 10 1.24 -4.77 -3.73
N LEU A 11 1.74 -3.70 -4.36
CA LEU A 11 0.93 -2.80 -5.18
C LEU A 11 0.84 -3.36 -6.60
N VAL A 12 -0.37 -3.46 -7.13
CA VAL A 12 -0.65 -4.01 -8.46
C VAL A 12 -1.44 -3.00 -9.29
N SER A 13 -0.95 -2.77 -10.49
CA SER A 13 -1.61 -1.91 -11.48
C SER A 13 -2.42 -2.75 -12.47
N PRO A 14 -3.61 -2.28 -12.89
CA PRO A 14 -4.29 -2.88 -14.04
C PRO A 14 -3.56 -2.59 -15.37
N HIS A 15 -2.60 -1.67 -15.38
CA HIS A 15 -1.89 -1.20 -16.57
C HIS A 15 -0.46 -1.72 -16.67
N GLU A 16 0.13 -2.21 -15.58
CA GLU A 16 1.52 -2.67 -15.52
C GLU A 16 1.60 -4.14 -15.08
N VAL A 17 2.45 -4.93 -15.74
CA VAL A 17 2.70 -6.35 -15.40
C VAL A 17 3.82 -6.51 -14.37
N ALA A 18 4.65 -5.47 -14.21
CA ALA A 18 5.79 -5.41 -13.29
C ALA A 18 5.41 -4.67 -11.99
N PRO A 19 6.29 -4.64 -10.96
CA PRO A 19 6.06 -3.80 -9.78
C PRO A 19 5.76 -2.36 -10.19
N VAL A 20 4.74 -1.77 -9.57
CA VAL A 20 4.26 -0.44 -9.93
C VAL A 20 5.37 0.57 -9.69
N GLN A 21 5.81 1.24 -10.75
CA GLN A 21 6.82 2.31 -10.66
C GLN A 21 6.17 3.68 -10.55
N HIS A 22 4.98 3.83 -11.16
CA HIS A 22 4.26 5.09 -11.24
C HIS A 22 2.78 4.87 -10.89
N ALA A 23 2.34 5.52 -9.81
CA ALA A 23 0.94 5.54 -9.41
C ALA A 23 0.34 6.93 -9.71
N VAL A 24 -0.75 6.97 -10.48
CA VAL A 24 -1.41 8.22 -10.85
C VAL A 24 -2.54 8.51 -9.88
N VAL A 25 -2.56 9.74 -9.36
CA VAL A 25 -3.61 10.26 -8.49
C VAL A 25 -4.99 10.05 -9.13
N GLY A 26 -5.92 9.50 -8.36
CA GLY A 26 -7.29 9.23 -8.81
C GLY A 26 -7.47 7.97 -9.67
N GLN A 27 -6.40 7.26 -10.07
CA GLN A 27 -6.52 5.99 -10.77
C GLN A 27 -6.70 4.80 -9.81
N PRO A 28 -7.46 3.77 -10.20
CA PRO A 28 -7.65 2.57 -9.39
C PRO A 28 -6.47 1.59 -9.53
N TYR A 29 -5.98 1.13 -8.39
CA TYR A 29 -5.02 0.04 -8.25
C TYR A 29 -5.54 -0.98 -7.25
N LYS A 30 -4.78 -2.06 -7.08
CA LYS A 30 -5.05 -3.10 -6.08
C LYS A 30 -3.84 -3.26 -5.17
N VAL A 31 -4.10 -3.48 -3.89
CA VAL A 31 -3.08 -3.87 -2.92
C VAL A 31 -3.34 -5.31 -2.55
N LEU A 32 -2.34 -6.16 -2.71
CA LEU A 32 -2.35 -7.53 -2.24
C LEU A 32 -1.68 -7.56 -0.87
N LEU A 33 -2.40 -8.10 0.10
CA LEU A 33 -1.92 -8.30 1.47
C LEU A 33 -1.85 -9.79 1.74
N GLU A 34 -0.67 -10.27 2.13
CA GLU A 34 -0.44 -11.66 2.49
C GLU A 34 0.15 -11.76 3.90
N ASN A 35 -0.11 -12.86 4.59
CA ASN A 35 0.56 -13.24 5.83
C ASN A 35 0.34 -12.29 7.04
N PHE A 36 -0.78 -11.56 7.07
CA PHE A 36 -1.26 -10.82 8.25
C PHE A 36 -2.08 -11.70 9.20
N ALA A 37 -1.48 -12.79 9.69
CA ALA A 37 -2.19 -13.86 10.41
C ALA A 37 -2.65 -13.51 11.83
N MET A 38 -2.31 -12.33 12.36
CA MET A 38 -2.73 -11.96 13.71
C MET A 38 -4.19 -11.54 13.74
N LYS A 39 -4.84 -11.70 14.90
CA LYS A 39 -6.18 -11.15 15.10
C LYS A 39 -6.12 -9.63 15.15
N GLY A 40 -7.07 -8.98 14.47
CA GLY A 40 -7.22 -7.54 14.42
C GLY A 40 -7.17 -7.03 12.99
N ASP A 41 -7.66 -5.81 12.81
CA ASP A 41 -7.75 -5.20 11.49
C ASP A 41 -6.36 -4.87 10.96
N VAL A 42 -6.20 -4.99 9.64
CA VAL A 42 -4.97 -4.58 8.95
C VAL A 42 -5.19 -3.19 8.38
N VAL A 43 -4.36 -2.24 8.81
CA VAL A 43 -4.36 -0.87 8.32
C VAL A 43 -3.32 -0.76 7.22
N VAL A 44 -3.68 -0.13 6.11
CA VAL A 44 -2.75 0.23 5.02
C VAL A 44 -2.59 1.73 5.01
N GLU A 45 -1.36 2.20 5.12
CA GLU A 45 -0.97 3.60 5.10
C GLU A 45 -0.09 3.92 3.90
N LEU A 46 -0.34 5.05 3.26
CA LEU A 46 0.54 5.64 2.28
C LEU A 46 1.56 6.54 2.97
N PHE A 47 2.84 6.24 2.80
CA PHE A 47 3.95 7.10 3.18
C PHE A 47 4.50 7.78 1.95
N GLN A 48 4.74 9.09 2.05
CA GLN A 48 5.36 9.90 1.01
C GLN A 48 6.64 10.53 1.56
N GLY A 49 7.74 10.43 0.81
CA GLY A 49 9.05 10.95 1.21
C GLY A 49 9.59 10.30 2.49
N THR A 50 10.04 11.12 3.44
CA THR A 50 10.64 10.70 4.73
C THR A 50 9.72 10.97 5.92
N GLU A 51 8.42 11.12 5.66
CA GLU A 51 7.44 11.50 6.67
C GLU A 51 7.32 10.49 7.80
N LYS A 52 7.07 11.01 9.02
CA LYS A 52 6.91 10.17 10.21
C LYS A 52 5.51 9.55 10.31
N LYS A 53 4.56 10.01 9.50
CA LYS A 53 3.16 9.56 9.52
C LYS A 53 2.61 9.49 8.09
N GLY A 54 2.00 8.35 7.77
CA GLY A 54 1.31 8.12 6.51
C GLY A 54 -0.18 8.43 6.60
N VAL A 55 -0.83 8.42 5.44
CA VAL A 55 -2.29 8.54 5.31
C VAL A 55 -2.88 7.15 5.27
N THR A 56 -3.85 6.86 6.14
CA THR A 56 -4.61 5.62 6.04
C THR A 56 -5.43 5.61 4.74
N VAL A 57 -5.13 4.65 3.87
CA VAL A 57 -5.78 4.50 2.56
C VAL A 57 -6.73 3.31 2.52
N ALA A 58 -6.56 2.34 3.42
CA ALA A 58 -7.49 1.24 3.59
C ALA A 58 -7.43 0.63 5.00
N THR A 59 -8.51 -0.07 5.37
CA THR A 59 -8.56 -0.92 6.56
C THR A 59 -9.29 -2.21 6.20
N VAL A 60 -8.64 -3.34 6.42
CA VAL A 60 -9.21 -4.67 6.19
C VAL A 60 -9.65 -5.25 7.52
N PRO A 61 -10.95 -5.57 7.69
CA PRO A 61 -11.44 -6.13 8.92
C PRO A 61 -10.98 -7.58 9.09
N GLY A 62 -10.51 -7.91 10.28
CA GLY A 62 -10.01 -9.25 10.60
C GLY A 62 -8.64 -9.58 9.99
N GLY A 63 -7.91 -10.47 10.65
CA GLY A 63 -6.63 -10.96 10.15
C GLY A 63 -6.77 -11.70 8.81
N ILE A 64 -5.65 -11.88 8.13
CA ILE A 64 -5.54 -12.61 6.85
C ILE A 64 -4.92 -13.96 7.16
N ALA A 65 -5.62 -15.06 6.87
CA ALA A 65 -5.14 -16.38 7.24
C ALA A 65 -3.78 -16.69 6.57
N PRO A 66 -2.92 -17.54 7.17
CA PRO A 66 -1.67 -17.95 6.53
C PRO A 66 -1.92 -18.54 5.13
N GLY A 67 -1.25 -17.98 4.12
CA GLY A 67 -1.44 -18.36 2.71
C GLY A 67 -2.69 -17.82 2.03
N GLU A 68 -3.53 -17.04 2.73
CA GLU A 68 -4.58 -16.24 2.10
C GLU A 68 -3.97 -14.93 1.58
N VAL A 69 -4.35 -14.55 0.35
CA VAL A 69 -4.09 -13.23 -0.20
C VAL A 69 -5.39 -12.43 -0.15
N ARG A 70 -5.38 -11.29 0.55
CA ARG A 70 -6.49 -10.34 0.52
C ARG A 70 -6.20 -9.27 -0.52
N GLU A 71 -7.13 -9.06 -1.43
CA GLU A 71 -7.10 -7.95 -2.37
C GLU A 71 -7.89 -6.77 -1.81
N VAL A 72 -7.31 -5.58 -1.87
CA VAL A 72 -7.92 -4.32 -1.43
C VAL A 72 -7.84 -3.30 -2.55
N SER A 73 -8.97 -2.68 -2.88
CA SER A 73 -8.97 -1.56 -3.82
C SER A 73 -8.24 -0.37 -3.23
N TRP A 74 -7.39 0.25 -4.03
CA TRP A 74 -6.65 1.45 -3.65
C TRP A 74 -6.77 2.49 -4.74
N THR A 75 -6.81 3.75 -4.33
CA THR A 75 -6.73 4.89 -5.24
C THR A 75 -5.74 5.85 -4.62
N ALA A 76 -4.75 6.26 -5.41
CA ALA A 76 -3.78 7.26 -4.99
C ALA A 76 -4.55 8.54 -4.58
N PRO A 77 -4.48 8.95 -3.31
CA PRO A 77 -5.07 10.22 -2.88
C PRO A 77 -4.29 11.37 -3.52
N GLU A 78 -4.89 12.55 -3.57
CA GLU A 78 -4.14 13.77 -3.90
C GLU A 78 -2.93 13.89 -2.96
N PRO A 79 -1.77 14.37 -3.46
CA PRO A 79 -0.61 14.59 -2.60
C PRO A 79 -1.03 15.49 -1.45
N LEU A 80 -0.73 15.09 -0.22
CA LEU A 80 -1.05 15.93 0.91
C LEU A 80 -0.22 17.22 0.83
N ASP A 81 -0.90 18.37 0.98
CA ASP A 81 -0.23 19.65 1.15
C ASP A 81 0.82 19.56 2.26
N GLY A 82 2.07 19.87 1.91
CA GLY A 82 3.19 19.87 2.84
C GLY A 82 4.01 18.59 2.91
N VAL A 83 3.67 17.53 2.17
CA VAL A 83 4.53 16.34 2.11
C VAL A 83 5.61 16.53 1.04
N SER A 84 6.88 16.51 1.47
CA SER A 84 8.01 16.68 0.57
C SER A 84 8.30 15.39 -0.20
N GLY A 85 7.75 15.28 -1.41
CA GLY A 85 8.19 14.28 -2.38
C GLY A 85 7.07 13.52 -3.08
N ASN A 86 7.39 13.11 -4.31
CA ASN A 86 6.58 12.25 -5.16
C ASN A 86 6.86 10.76 -4.90
N ARG A 87 8.01 10.39 -4.32
CA ARG A 87 8.26 9.00 -3.94
C ARG A 87 7.41 8.58 -2.75
N ALA A 88 6.80 7.41 -2.85
CA ALA A 88 5.90 6.86 -1.88
C ALA A 88 6.03 5.33 -1.76
N TYR A 89 5.51 4.79 -0.68
CA TYR A 89 5.31 3.36 -0.50
C TYR A 89 4.08 3.14 0.37
N LEU A 90 3.49 1.95 0.27
CA LEU A 90 2.42 1.52 1.15
C LEU A 90 3.00 0.71 2.29
N ARG A 91 2.59 1.03 3.51
CA ARG A 91 2.93 0.24 4.70
C ARG A 91 1.65 -0.34 5.28
N ALA A 92 1.64 -1.64 5.55
CA ALA A 92 0.51 -2.28 6.22
C ALA A 92 0.93 -2.92 7.55
N TYR A 93 0.04 -2.85 8.54
CA TYR A 93 0.28 -3.33 9.90
C TYR A 93 -1.04 -3.65 10.62
N HIS A 94 -0.98 -4.47 11.66
CA HIS A 94 -2.15 -4.70 12.51
C HIS A 94 -2.44 -3.49 13.39
N ALA A 95 -3.70 -3.03 13.40
CA ALA A 95 -4.13 -1.90 14.21
C ALA A 95 -3.74 -2.10 15.68
N GLY A 96 -3.11 -1.08 16.28
CA GLY A 96 -2.67 -1.11 17.68
C GLY A 96 -1.38 -1.88 17.96
N MET A 97 -0.68 -2.38 16.93
CA MET A 97 0.57 -3.15 17.10
C MET A 97 1.79 -2.35 16.59
N PRO A 98 2.83 -2.16 17.41
CA PRO A 98 4.03 -1.43 17.01
C PRO A 98 5.11 -2.29 16.33
N ALA A 99 4.98 -3.63 16.34
CA ALA A 99 6.13 -4.52 16.14
C ALA A 99 6.19 -5.23 14.77
N ILE A 100 5.08 -5.29 14.02
CA ILE A 100 5.03 -6.05 12.77
C ILE A 100 4.28 -5.23 11.72
N TYR A 101 5.04 -4.75 10.75
CA TYR A 101 4.54 -4.09 9.56
C TYR A 101 5.28 -4.62 8.34
N SER A 102 4.70 -4.38 7.17
CA SER A 102 5.30 -4.67 5.87
C SER A 102 5.10 -3.50 4.94
N GLU A 103 5.95 -3.41 3.92
CA GLU A 103 6.07 -2.28 3.02
C GLU A 103 6.04 -2.77 1.58
N SER A 104 5.39 -2.00 0.70
CA SER A 104 5.50 -2.19 -0.74
C SER A 104 6.83 -1.66 -1.26
N ASP A 105 7.13 -2.00 -2.52
CA ASP A 105 8.15 -1.29 -3.29
C ASP A 105 7.88 0.22 -3.31
N LEU A 106 8.95 1.00 -3.43
CA LEU A 106 8.89 2.44 -3.64
C LEU A 106 8.41 2.75 -5.06
N PHE A 107 7.49 3.69 -5.17
CA PHE A 107 6.92 4.17 -6.44
C PHE A 107 6.78 5.70 -6.44
N ASP A 108 6.68 6.30 -7.63
CA ASP A 108 6.40 7.73 -7.78
C ASP A 108 4.89 7.98 -7.90
N LEU A 109 4.37 8.92 -7.14
CA LEU A 109 3.03 9.47 -7.28
C LEU A 109 3.03 10.60 -8.31
N LEU A 110 2.25 10.41 -9.36
CA LEU A 110 2.09 11.36 -10.45
C LEU A 110 0.74 12.07 -10.34
N PRO A 111 0.67 13.38 -10.64
CA PRO A 111 -0.60 14.11 -10.66
C PRO A 111 -1.53 13.57 -11.75
N SER A 112 -2.84 13.73 -11.58
CA SER A 112 -3.84 13.26 -12.55
C SER A 112 -3.69 13.89 -13.95
N SER A 113 -3.09 15.08 -14.04
CA SER A 113 -2.83 15.80 -15.29
C SER A 113 -1.90 15.05 -16.26
N VAL A 114 -1.15 14.04 -15.81
CA VAL A 114 -0.32 13.22 -16.72
C VAL A 114 -1.15 12.38 -17.70
N LEU A 115 -2.44 12.18 -17.42
CA LEU A 115 -3.37 11.43 -18.29
C LEU A 115 -4.01 12.29 -19.37
N GLU A 116 -3.84 13.61 -19.31
CA GLU A 116 -4.46 14.56 -20.25
C GLU A 116 -3.57 14.87 -21.48
N ASN A 117 -2.39 14.23 -21.56
CA ASN A 117 -1.46 14.30 -22.69
C ASN A 117 -1.42 12.97 -23.47
#